data_AF-A0A3D4KK69-F1
#
_entry.id   AF-A0A3D4KK69-F1
#
_cell.length_a   1.000
_cell.length_b   1.000
_cell.length_c   1.000
_cell.angle_alpha   90.00
_cell.angle_beta   90.00
_cell.angle_gamma   90.00
#
_symmetry.space_group_name_H-M   'P 1'
#
loop_
_entity.id
_entity.type
_entity.pdbx_description
1 polymer ?
#
loop_
_entity_poly.entity_id
_entity_poly.type
_entity_poly.pdbx_seq_one_letter_code
_entity_poly.pdbx_strand_id
1 'polypeptide(L)' 'MKQKIRDNALKAQLRTPMFKMQQQTPKKGKGSYSRKGRKALRGYRQAA' A
#
# COMPACT_ATOMS: atom_id res chain seq x y z
N MET A 1 -18.36 -14.69 5.89
CA MET A 1 -19.58 -14.55 5.06
C MET A 1 -19.99 -13.09 5.00
N LYS A 2 -20.22 -12.53 3.82
CA LYS A 2 -20.67 -11.14 3.66
C LYS A 2 -22.16 -11.11 4.02
N GLN A 3 -22.56 -10.28 4.99
CA GLN A 3 -23.96 -10.19 5.39
C GLN A 3 -24.81 -9.73 4.21
N LYS A 4 -26.03 -10.27 4.10
CA LYS A 4 -26.96 -9.89 3.02
C LYS A 4 -27.32 -8.42 3.22
N ILE A 5 -27.04 -7.60 2.20
CA ILE A 5 -27.31 -6.16 2.24
C ILE A 5 -28.82 -5.96 2.06
N ARG A 6 -29.46 -5.24 2.99
CA ARG A 6 -30.92 -5.02 3.00
C ARG A 6 -31.34 -3.72 2.33
N ASP A 7 -30.55 -2.65 2.52
CA ASP A 7 -30.93 -1.32 2.05
C ASP A 7 -30.10 -0.89 0.82
N ASN A 8 -28.91 -0.33 1.03
CA ASN A 8 -28.09 0.26 -0.04
C ASN A 8 -26.79 -0.51 -0.28
N ALA A 9 -26.71 -1.13 -1.47
CA ALA A 9 -25.56 -1.92 -1.90
C ALA A 9 -24.26 -1.12 -2.01
N LEU A 10 -24.31 0.10 -2.56
CA LEU A 10 -23.12 0.94 -2.78
C LEU A 10 -22.52 1.42 -1.45
N LYS A 11 -23.35 1.89 -0.52
CA LYS A 11 -22.91 2.30 0.83
C LYS A 11 -22.31 1.14 1.62
N ALA A 12 -22.84 -0.06 1.43
CA ALA A 12 -22.29 -1.27 2.05
C ALA A 12 -20.94 -1.65 1.41
N GLN A 13 -20.80 -1.52 0.08
CA GLN A 13 -19.56 -1.83 -0.60
C GLN A 13 -18.44 -0.85 -0.21
N LEU A 14 -18.73 0.45 -0.12
CA LEU A 14 -17.78 1.48 0.33
C LEU A 14 -17.16 1.19 1.70
N ARG A 15 -17.91 0.53 2.59
CA ARG A 15 -17.44 0.17 3.94
C ARG A 15 -16.54 -1.06 3.97
N THR A 16 -16.37 -1.75 2.85
CA THR A 16 -15.48 -2.92 2.79
C THR A 16 -14.01 -2.49 2.66
N PRO A 17 -13.05 -3.37 2.99
CA PRO A 17 -11.61 -3.09 2.84
C PRO A 17 -11.19 -2.72 1.41
N MET A 18 -12.00 -3.04 0.40
CA MET A 18 -11.78 -2.70 -1.00
C MET A 18 -11.63 -1.19 -1.21
N PHE A 19 -12.42 -0.38 -0.49
CA PHE A 19 -12.42 1.08 -0.61
C PHE A 19 -11.86 1.77 0.63
N LYS A 20 -10.93 1.11 1.34
CA LYS A 20 -10.23 1.74 2.45
C LYS A 20 -9.34 2.88 1.95
N MET A 21 -9.20 3.92 2.77
CA MET A 21 -8.24 4.99 2.52
C MET A 21 -6.82 4.40 2.41
N GLN A 22 -6.13 4.70 1.33
CA GLN A 22 -4.74 4.31 1.12
C GLN A 22 -3.83 5.52 1.36
N GLN A 23 -2.83 5.35 2.23
CA GLN A 23 -1.80 6.36 2.46
C GLN A 23 -0.57 6.02 1.63
N GLN A 24 -0.09 6.97 0.84
CA GLN A 24 1.18 6.82 0.11
C GLN A 24 2.35 7.18 1.02
N THR A 25 3.42 6.40 0.97
CA THR A 25 4.67 6.74 1.66
C THR A 25 5.33 7.92 0.96
N PRO A 26 5.59 9.04 1.65
CA PRO A 26 6.20 10.21 1.02
C PRO A 26 7.65 9.92 0.64
N LYS A 27 8.12 10.55 -0.45
CA LYS A 27 9.52 10.38 -0.92
C LYS A 27 10.56 11.07 -0.02
N LYS A 28 10.16 12.08 0.76
CA LYS A 28 11.01 12.87 1.67
C LYS A 28 10.21 13.30 2.91
N GLY A 29 10.90 13.64 4.00
CA GLY A 29 10.28 14.09 5.25
C GLY A 29 9.90 12.94 6.22
N LYS A 30 8.91 13.18 7.09
CA LYS A 30 8.48 12.20 8.12
C LYS A 30 7.96 10.92 7.45
N GLY A 31 8.45 9.76 7.90
CA GLY A 31 8.05 8.45 7.37
C GLY A 31 8.60 8.09 5.99
N SER A 32 9.57 8.86 5.46
CA SER A 32 10.19 8.60 4.14
C SER A 32 11.42 7.70 4.18
N TYR A 33 12.00 7.44 5.36
CA TYR A 33 13.19 6.60 5.48
C TYR A 33 12.89 5.14 5.15
N SER A 34 13.70 4.56 4.25
CA SER A 34 13.66 3.12 3.94
C SER A 34 15.00 2.47 4.24
N ARG A 35 14.99 1.38 5.02
CA ARG A 35 16.20 0.61 5.37
C ARG A 35 16.90 0.03 4.14
N LYS A 36 16.14 -0.36 3.12
CA LYS A 36 16.66 -0.87 1.85
C LYS A 36 16.09 0.01 0.73
N GLY A 37 16.96 0.77 0.07
CA GLY A 37 16.57 1.52 -1.12
C GLY A 37 16.12 0.57 -2.24
N ARG A 38 15.33 1.08 -3.19
CA ARG A 38 14.80 0.30 -4.34
C ARG A 38 15.87 -0.38 -5.20
N LYS A 39 17.14 0.03 -5.08
CA LYS A 39 18.29 -0.44 -5.87
C LYS A 39 19.32 -1.25 -5.06
N ALA A 40 19.02 -1.65 -3.83
CA ALA A 40 19.93 -2.41 -2.97
C ALA A 40 20.33 -3.83 -3.50
N LEU A 41 19.92 -4.19 -4.71
CA LEU A 41 20.18 -5.46 -5.40
C LEU A 41 20.87 -5.27 -6.76
N ARG A 42 21.59 -4.18 -7.00
CA ARG A 42 22.58 -4.16 -8.09
C ARG A 42 23.85 -4.82 -7.54
N GLY A 43 23.90 -6.14 -7.66
CA GLY A 43 24.95 -6.98 -7.10
C GLY A 43 26.35 -6.47 -7.39
N TYR A 44 27.26 -6.78 -6.47
CA TYR A 44 28.70 -6.65 -6.61
C TYR A 44 29.16 -7.27 -7.93
N ARG A 45 29.20 -6.49 -9.01
CA ARG A 45 30.07 -6.82 -10.15
C ARG A 45 31.46 -6.41 -9.70
N GLN A 46 32.17 -7.39 -9.16
CA GLN A 46 33.61 -7.36 -8.94
C GLN A 46 34.25 -6.80 -10.22
N ALA A 47 34.91 -5.65 -10.14
CA ALA A 47 35.84 -5.25 -11.17
C ALA A 47 37.05 -6.17 -11.00
N ALA A 48 37.36 -6.93 -12.04
CA ALA A 48 38.59 -7.72 -12.15
C ALA A 48 39.82 -6.81 -12.20
#